data_AF-A0A932GQE4-F1
#
_entry.id   AF-A0A932GQE4-F1
#
_cell.length_a   1.000
_cell.length_b   1.000
_cell.length_c   1.000
_cell.angle_alpha   90.00
_cell.angle_beta   90.00
_cell.angle_gamma   90.00
#
_symmetry.space_group_name_H-M   'P 1'
#
loop_
_entity.id
_entity.type
_entity.pdbx_description
1 polymer ?
#
loop_
_entity_poly.entity_id
_entity_poly.type
_entity_poly.pdbx_seq_one_letter_code
_entity_poly.pdbx_strand_id
1 'polypeptide(L)'
;MNRSFSVAVTPARKIWKHFARKDSRCWVSLLREQEQPPRYDVDRVLALGYARRNIPVRDFQPPSLAQLGEFVDFVSHLRAGSKIVIHCEAGVGRTGTFAAAYWIGKGLPAA
;
A
#
# COMPACT_ATOMS: atom_id res chain seq x y z
N MET A 1 -12.67 3.21 32.82
CA MET A 1 -12.98 4.64 32.64
C MET A 1 -11.75 5.45 33.01
N ASN A 2 -11.03 6.02 32.06
CA ASN A 2 -10.63 7.43 32.09
C ASN A 2 -10.08 7.80 30.71
N ARG A 3 -10.67 8.83 30.11
CA ARG A 3 -10.36 9.31 28.76
C ARG A 3 -9.19 10.29 28.86
N SER A 4 -8.15 10.08 28.07
CA SER A 4 -7.22 11.14 27.70
C SER A 4 -7.10 11.13 26.19
N PHE A 5 -7.80 12.08 25.57
CA PHE A 5 -7.65 12.38 24.16
C PHE A 5 -6.38 13.20 23.97
N SER A 6 -5.56 12.80 23.02
CA SER A 6 -4.51 13.67 22.47
C SER A 6 -4.59 13.55 20.96
N VAL A 7 -4.96 14.66 20.31
CA VAL A 7 -4.86 14.83 18.87
C VAL A 7 -3.40 15.16 18.55
N ALA A 8 -2.74 14.30 17.77
CA ALA A 8 -1.42 14.59 17.23
C ALA A 8 -1.53 14.67 15.71
N VAL A 9 -1.46 15.90 15.18
CA VAL A 9 -1.16 16.15 13.77
C VAL A 9 0.34 15.90 13.63
N THR A 10 0.76 14.88 12.88
CA THR A 10 2.19 14.56 12.71
C THR A 10 2.60 14.59 11.23
N PRO A 11 3.69 15.29 10.85
CA PRO A 11 4.18 15.32 9.47
C PRO A 11 4.87 14.01 9.07
N ALA A 12 4.84 13.71 7.77
CA ALA A 12 5.18 12.45 7.10
C ALA A 12 6.66 11.99 7.13
N ARG A 13 7.37 12.03 8.27
CA ARG A 13 8.81 11.69 8.35
C ARG A 13 9.23 10.49 9.19
N LYS A 14 8.32 9.80 9.91
CA LYS A 14 8.64 8.53 10.61
C LYS A 14 7.48 7.53 10.52
N ILE A 15 7.42 6.76 9.43
CA ILE A 15 6.28 5.90 9.05
C ILE A 15 5.92 4.78 10.06
N TRP A 16 6.71 4.41 11.07
CA TRP A 16 6.68 3.00 11.52
C TRP A 16 6.32 2.61 12.98
N LYS A 17 6.09 3.51 13.95
CA LYS A 17 5.99 3.07 15.37
C LYS A 17 4.59 3.02 16.01
N HIS A 18 3.54 3.50 15.35
CA HIS A 18 2.22 3.70 16.00
C HIS A 18 0.99 3.23 15.18
N PHE A 19 1.09 2.16 14.38
CA PHE A 19 -0.09 1.48 13.80
C PHE A 19 -0.94 0.76 14.88
N ALA A 20 -1.34 1.45 15.95
CA ALA A 20 -2.01 0.95 17.15
C ALA A 20 -3.54 0.95 17.06
N ARG A 21 -4.12 0.92 15.87
CA ARG A 21 -5.54 0.59 15.66
C ARG A 21 -5.67 -0.81 15.09
N LYS A 22 -6.67 -1.57 15.54
CA LYS A 22 -7.05 -2.91 15.00
C LYS A 22 -7.43 -2.91 13.50
N ASP A 23 -7.42 -1.76 12.83
CA ASP A 23 -8.00 -1.55 11.50
C ASP A 23 -7.07 -0.69 10.61
N SER A 24 -5.75 -0.96 10.67
CA SER A 24 -4.76 -0.24 9.85
C SER A 24 -5.03 -0.51 8.37
N ARG A 25 -5.25 0.56 7.60
CA ARG A 25 -5.66 0.52 6.19
C ARG A 25 -4.58 1.14 5.31
N CYS A 26 -4.10 0.39 4.32
CA CYS A 26 -3.07 0.83 3.38
C CYS A 26 -3.64 0.91 1.96
N TRP A 27 -3.31 1.98 1.24
CA TRP A 27 -3.67 2.21 -0.15
C TRP A 27 -2.40 2.25 -0.99
N VAL A 28 -2.13 1.16 -1.71
CA VAL A 28 -0.96 0.98 -2.56
C VAL A 28 -1.32 1.31 -4.00
N SER A 29 -0.78 2.40 -4.51
CA SER A 29 -0.92 2.78 -5.91
C SER A 29 0.28 2.29 -6.71
N LEU A 30 0.00 1.63 -7.84
CA LEU A 30 1.01 1.17 -8.80
C LEU A 30 1.16 2.11 -10.00
N LEU A 31 0.47 3.25 -9.97
CA LEU A 31 0.49 4.22 -11.06
C LEU A 31 1.80 4.99 -11.06
N ARG A 32 2.44 5.06 -12.23
CA ARG A 32 3.47 6.07 -12.48
C ARG A 32 2.79 7.41 -12.68
N GLU A 33 2.58 8.14 -11.60
CA GLU A 33 1.72 9.34 -11.55
C GLU A 33 2.17 10.47 -12.48
N GLN A 34 3.44 10.50 -12.88
CA GLN A 34 3.96 11.45 -13.87
C GLN A 34 3.36 11.22 -15.28
N GLU A 35 2.98 9.98 -15.59
CA GLU A 35 2.41 9.57 -16.88
C GLU A 35 0.91 9.29 -16.77
N GLN A 36 0.48 8.79 -15.61
CA GLN A 36 -0.87 8.29 -15.34
C GLN A 36 -1.32 8.78 -13.96
N PRO A 37 -1.89 9.99 -13.86
CA PRO A 37 -2.36 10.52 -12.59
C PRO A 37 -3.55 9.69 -12.07
N PRO A 38 -3.73 9.59 -10.73
CA PRO A 38 -4.83 8.85 -10.16
C PRO A 38 -6.17 9.48 -10.55
N ARG A 39 -7.13 8.66 -11.00
CA ARG A 39 -8.52 9.07 -11.30
C ARG A 39 -9.42 9.13 -10.06
N TYR A 40 -8.82 9.15 -8.88
CA TYR A 40 -9.53 9.24 -7.61
C TYR A 40 -8.94 10.39 -6.79
N ASP A 41 -9.76 10.89 -5.86
CA ASP A 41 -9.36 11.91 -4.91
C ASP A 41 -8.42 11.33 -3.85
N VAL A 42 -7.15 11.71 -3.91
CA VAL A 42 -6.11 11.28 -2.97
C VAL A 42 -6.38 11.82 -1.56
N ASP A 43 -6.89 13.05 -1.44
CA ASP A 43 -7.19 13.66 -0.15
C ASP A 43 -8.34 12.93 0.53
N ARG A 44 -9.34 12.48 -0.24
CA ARG A 44 -10.43 11.64 0.27
C ARG A 44 -9.92 10.28 0.77
N VAL A 45 -8.95 9.65 0.09
CA VAL A 45 -8.34 8.40 0.56
C VAL A 45 -7.65 8.62 1.92
N LEU A 46 -6.90 9.70 2.07
CA LEU A 46 -6.23 10.06 3.32
C LEU A 46 -7.23 10.41 4.44
N ALA A 47 -8.27 11.20 4.12
CA ALA A 47 -9.32 11.59 5.05
C ALA A 47 -10.14 10.39 5.56
N LEU A 48 -10.32 9.37 4.72
CA LEU A 48 -10.91 8.10 5.12
C LEU A 48 -10.01 7.28 6.05
N GLY A 49 -8.77 7.70 6.30
CA GLY A 49 -7.84 7.06 7.22
C GLY A 49 -6.97 5.97 6.60
N TYR A 50 -6.80 5.98 5.27
CA TYR A 50 -5.81 5.12 4.61
C TYR A 50 -4.42 5.78 4.66
N ALA A 51 -3.40 4.99 4.99
CA ALA A 51 -2.03 5.35 4.67
C ALA A 51 -1.78 5.04 3.18
N ARG A 52 -1.33 6.03 2.41
CA ARG A 52 -1.07 5.84 0.97
C ARG A 52 0.41 5.58 0.69
N ARG A 53 0.70 4.58 -0.13
CA ARG A 53 2.04 4.27 -0.68
C ARG A 53 1.95 4.23 -2.20
N ASN A 54 2.92 4.84 -2.89
CA ASN A 54 3.06 4.69 -4.33
C ASN A 54 4.31 3.86 -4.63
N ILE A 55 4.15 2.79 -5.41
CA ILE A 55 5.24 2.00 -6.00
C ILE A 55 5.05 2.09 -7.54
N PRO A 56 5.69 3.06 -8.21
CA PRO A 56 5.28 3.47 -9.55
C PRO A 56 5.75 2.51 -10.64
N VAL A 57 4.82 1.79 -11.28
CA VAL A 57 5.11 0.90 -12.42
C VAL A 57 4.54 1.51 -13.69
N ARG A 58 5.38 1.59 -14.72
CA ARG A 58 4.97 2.13 -16.03
C ARG A 58 3.85 1.26 -16.61
N ASP A 59 2.90 1.89 -17.30
CA ASP A 59 1.78 1.13 -17.87
C ASP A 59 2.26 0.15 -18.95
N PHE A 60 1.57 -0.99 -19.07
CA PHE A 60 1.93 -2.10 -19.96
C PHE A 60 3.36 -2.65 -19.80
N GLN A 61 4.01 -2.38 -18.67
CA GLN A 61 5.33 -2.91 -18.35
C GLN A 61 5.27 -3.77 -17.09
N PRO A 62 6.09 -4.83 -17.01
CA PRO A 62 6.23 -5.59 -15.78
C PRO A 62 6.92 -4.73 -14.70
N PRO A 63 6.63 -4.97 -13.41
CA PRO A 63 7.43 -4.40 -12.34
C PRO A 63 8.84 -4.98 -12.30
N SER A 64 9.78 -4.23 -11.74
CA SER A 64 11.10 -4.76 -11.43
C SER A 64 11.07 -5.64 -10.18
N LEU A 65 12.05 -6.54 -10.05
CA LEU A 65 12.21 -7.35 -8.83
C LEU A 65 12.39 -6.49 -7.57
N ALA A 66 13.04 -5.32 -7.69
CA ALA A 66 13.19 -4.38 -6.59
C ALA A 66 11.84 -3.81 -6.13
N GLN A 67 10.93 -3.50 -7.06
CA GLN A 67 9.58 -3.00 -6.74
C GLN A 67 8.72 -4.09 -6.09
N LEU A 68 8.83 -5.33 -6.57
CA LEU A 68 8.16 -6.47 -5.95
C LEU A 68 8.72 -6.73 -4.54
N GLY A 69 10.04 -6.69 -4.38
CA GLY A 69 10.70 -6.83 -3.08
C GLY A 69 10.28 -5.72 -2.11
N GLU A 70 10.24 -4.46 -2.56
CA GLU A 70 9.74 -3.33 -1.76
C GLU A 70 8.31 -3.58 -1.27
N PHE A 71 7.43 -4.07 -2.15
CA PHE A 71 6.05 -4.37 -1.76
C PHE A 71 5.96 -5.52 -0.75
N VAL A 72 6.65 -6.63 -1.00
CA VAL A 72 6.64 -7.78 -0.10
C VAL A 72 7.19 -7.41 1.27
N ASP A 73 8.29 -6.66 1.30
CA ASP A 73 8.88 -6.14 2.54
C ASP A 73 7.94 -5.15 3.25
N PHE A 74 7.32 -4.24 2.51
CA PHE A 74 6.32 -3.33 3.05
C PHE A 74 5.18 -4.08 3.75
N VAL A 75 4.62 -5.09 3.09
CA VAL A 75 3.48 -5.85 3.61
C VAL A 75 3.89 -6.73 4.79
N SER A 76 5.10 -7.29 4.79
CA SER A 76 5.60 -8.14 5.89
C SER A 76 5.70 -7.39 7.23
N HIS A 77 5.94 -6.08 7.18
CA HIS A 77 6.00 -5.19 8.33
C HIS A 77 4.63 -4.68 8.81
N LEU A 78 3.55 -4.97 8.08
CA LEU A 78 2.20 -4.59 8.50
C LEU A 78 1.71 -5.51 9.63
N ARG A 79 0.94 -4.93 10.56
CA ARG A 79 0.36 -5.71 11.65
C ARG A 79 -0.66 -6.70 11.12
N ALA A 80 -0.75 -7.86 11.78
CA ALA A 80 -1.82 -8.82 11.51
C ALA A 80 -3.21 -8.15 11.57
N GLY A 81 -4.06 -8.44 10.59
CA GLY A 81 -5.37 -7.82 10.42
C GLY A 81 -5.37 -6.47 9.68
N SER A 82 -4.21 -5.98 9.21
CA SER A 82 -4.18 -4.80 8.34
C SER A 82 -4.88 -5.07 7.00
N LYS A 83 -5.64 -4.08 6.52
CA LYS A 83 -6.33 -4.13 5.22
C LYS A 83 -5.49 -3.39 4.18
N ILE A 84 -5.26 -4.02 3.04
CA ILE A 84 -4.43 -3.47 1.97
C ILE A 84 -5.28 -3.40 0.71
N VAL A 85 -5.39 -2.22 0.13
CA VAL A 85 -5.90 -2.02 -1.22
C VAL A 85 -4.71 -1.80 -2.12
N ILE A 86 -4.54 -2.63 -3.15
CA ILE A 86 -3.53 -2.44 -4.19
C ILE A 86 -4.24 -2.23 -5.52
N HIS A 87 -3.80 -1.25 -6.30
CA HIS A 87 -4.43 -0.96 -7.57
C HIS A 87 -3.42 -0.45 -8.61
N CYS A 88 -3.71 -0.72 -9.87
CA CYS A 88 -3.20 0.00 -11.03
C CYS A 88 -4.38 0.73 -11.71
N GLU A 89 -4.33 0.92 -13.04
CA GLU A 89 -5.44 1.52 -13.78
C GLU A 89 -6.60 0.54 -13.96
N ALA A 90 -6.36 -0.59 -14.65
CA ALA A 90 -7.38 -1.59 -14.94
C ALA A 90 -7.58 -2.63 -13.83
N GLY A 91 -6.67 -2.69 -12.85
CA GLY A 91 -6.73 -3.64 -11.74
C GLY A 91 -6.33 -5.09 -12.07
N VAL A 92 -5.89 -5.39 -13.29
CA VAL A 92 -5.60 -6.78 -13.72
C VAL A 92 -4.11 -7.07 -13.83
N GLY A 93 -3.36 -6.35 -14.68
CA GLY A 93 -1.94 -6.67 -14.97
C GLY A 93 -1.00 -6.45 -13.78
N ARG A 94 -0.58 -5.20 -13.56
CA ARG A 94 0.33 -4.81 -12.47
C ARG A 94 -0.19 -5.27 -11.09
N THR A 95 -1.48 -5.08 -10.82
CA THR A 95 -2.11 -5.53 -9.57
C THR A 95 -1.96 -7.04 -9.36
N GLY A 96 -2.27 -7.85 -10.38
CA GLY A 96 -2.17 -9.30 -10.32
C GLY A 96 -0.72 -9.75 -10.08
N THR A 97 0.25 -9.14 -10.77
CA THR A 97 1.68 -9.45 -10.58
C THR A 97 2.15 -9.19 -9.15
N PHE A 98 1.77 -8.08 -8.53
CA PHE A 98 2.14 -7.80 -7.13
C PHE A 98 1.45 -8.74 -6.15
N ALA A 99 0.17 -9.06 -6.38
CA ALA A 99 -0.56 -10.02 -5.57
C ALA A 99 0.09 -11.41 -5.64
N ALA A 100 0.48 -11.86 -6.82
CA ALA A 100 1.22 -13.11 -7.02
C ALA A 100 2.57 -13.09 -6.29
N ALA A 101 3.35 -12.01 -6.43
CA ALA A 101 4.63 -11.87 -5.75
C ALA A 101 4.51 -11.94 -4.22
N TYR A 102 3.46 -11.33 -3.65
CA TYR A 102 3.18 -11.45 -2.22
C TYR A 102 2.94 -12.90 -1.80
N TRP A 103 2.07 -13.61 -2.52
CA TRP A 103 1.75 -15.00 -2.20
C TRP A 103 2.94 -15.94 -2.35
N ILE A 104 3.74 -15.76 -3.40
CA ILE A 104 5.00 -16.49 -3.58
C ILE A 104 5.98 -16.18 -2.45
N GLY A 105 6.13 -14.91 -2.08
CA GLY A 105 6.94 -14.49 -0.94
C GLY A 105 6.45 -15.05 0.41
N LYS A 106 5.16 -15.41 0.51
CA LYS A 106 4.57 -16.11 1.67
C LYS A 106 4.74 -17.63 1.62
N GLY A 107 5.39 -18.17 0.59
CA GLY A 107 5.71 -19.59 0.44
C GLY A 107 4.74 -20.37 -0.46
N LEU A 108 3.83 -19.71 -1.18
CA LEU A 108 3.07 -20.39 -2.22
C LEU A 108 3.98 -20.68 -3.43
N PRO A 109 3.84 -21.86 -4.07
CA PRO A 109 4.61 -22.16 -5.27
C PRO A 109 4.22 -21.22 -6.41
N ALA A 110 5.21 -20.86 -7.23
CA ALA A 110 4.93 -20.41 -8.58
C ALA A 110 4.48 -21.65 -9.38
N ALA A 111 3.35 -21.54 -10.08
CA ALA A 111 2.81 -22.61 -10.91
C ALA A 111 3.72 -22.93 -12.11
#